data_AF-A0A3M7PSE3-F1
#
_entry.id   AF-A0A3M7PSE3-F1
#
_cell.length_a   1.000
_cell.length_b   1.000
_cell.length_c   1.000
_cell.angle_alpha   90.00
_cell.angle_beta   90.00
_cell.angle_gamma   90.00
#
_symmetry.space_group_name_H-M   'P 1'
#
loop_
_entity.id
_entity.type
_entity.pdbx_description
1 polymer ?
#
loop_
_entity_poly.entity_id
_entity_poly.type
_entity_poly.pdbx_seq_one_letter_code
_entity_poly.pdbx_strand_id
1 'polypeptide(L)'
;MSSNVNNLGIRMLNPKLRKYLFNRRNKINPDIEKNILSSLSKFDLIDEKKLASNVQSTSTNTLEELELPKIAGRNIDEHIHSIADDQINTYLRYLNLFSNQRIPPIPSSFKFEPGWTRYDPVTGKTSQVEYPDEDALVLDVECLVKYQNMPVMATALSSRAWYSWCSERLIKNDFKYVKNLQLSDLIPLESEEKYERKKRKRIVIGHNVGFDRSFIKQQYYLEKSAMRFLDTMSMHIACSGFTHEQRDAVFNIQEEQSQLNKSDNGDFSRISRPGFLWSLMGSLNNLKDVHRFYCADSKTKMNKETRNIFVNGEPEDIINDYQFSWSSD
;
A
#
# COMPACT_ATOMS: atom_id res chain seq x y z
N MET A 1 51.48 8.00 5.24
CA MET A 1 50.07 7.72 4.93
C MET A 1 49.38 7.33 6.21
N SER A 2 48.56 8.19 6.82
CA SER A 2 47.82 7.77 8.03
C SER A 2 46.86 6.68 7.60
N SER A 3 47.04 5.47 8.12
CA SER A 3 46.06 4.40 7.97
C SER A 3 44.69 4.97 8.35
N ASN A 4 43.74 4.98 7.41
CA ASN A 4 42.39 5.44 7.67
C ASN A 4 41.62 4.34 8.42
N VAL A 5 42.17 3.94 9.55
CA VAL A 5 41.76 2.80 10.37
C VAL A 5 41.58 3.33 11.79
N ASN A 6 40.48 2.98 12.45
CA ASN A 6 40.26 3.38 13.85
C ASN A 6 41.01 2.46 14.83
N ASN A 7 40.92 2.73 16.14
CA ASN A 7 41.61 1.93 17.16
C ASN A 7 41.03 0.50 17.31
N LEU A 8 39.95 0.17 16.60
CA LEU A 8 39.37 -1.17 16.52
C LEU A 8 39.86 -1.95 15.28
N GLY A 9 40.78 -1.38 14.48
CA GLY A 9 41.24 -2.01 13.24
C GLY A 9 40.26 -1.91 12.07
N ILE A 10 39.19 -1.11 12.20
CA ILE A 10 38.17 -0.94 11.17
C ILE A 10 38.59 0.17 10.22
N ARG A 11 38.61 -0.14 8.91
CA ARG A 11 38.86 0.84 7.85
C ARG A 11 37.69 1.82 7.77
N MET A 12 38.00 3.10 7.97
CA MET A 12 37.07 4.21 7.94
C MET A 12 36.91 4.75 6.52
N LEU A 13 35.81 5.48 6.29
CA LEU A 13 35.61 6.25 5.06
C LEU A 13 36.68 7.34 4.92
N ASN A 14 37.10 7.64 3.68
CA ASN A 14 38.02 8.74 3.38
C ASN A 14 37.52 10.04 4.05
N PRO A 15 38.37 10.86 4.71
CA PRO A 15 37.93 12.09 5.37
C PRO A 15 37.15 13.06 4.48
N LYS A 16 37.50 13.17 3.19
CA LYS A 16 36.77 13.98 2.20
C LYS A 16 35.37 13.43 1.99
N LEU A 17 35.26 12.13 1.73
CA LEU A 17 34.00 11.41 1.52
C LEU A 17 33.10 11.50 2.77
N ARG A 18 33.67 11.25 3.95
CA ARG A 18 32.94 11.36 5.23
C ARG A 18 32.42 12.78 5.45
N LYS A 19 33.25 13.80 5.19
CA LYS A 19 32.84 15.20 5.33
C LYS A 19 31.72 15.53 4.35
N TYR A 20 31.80 15.03 3.13
CA TYR A 20 30.77 15.22 2.11
C TYR A 20 29.44 14.56 2.47
N LEU A 21 29.46 13.30 2.90
CA LEU A 21 28.24 12.53 3.19
C LEU A 21 27.56 12.92 4.50
N PHE A 22 28.32 13.24 5.56
CA PHE A 22 27.74 13.40 6.90
C PHE A 22 27.90 14.82 7.46
N ASN A 23 28.84 15.59 6.94
CA ASN A 23 29.16 16.96 7.39
C ASN A 23 29.30 17.11 8.91
N ARG A 24 29.63 16.01 9.60
CA ARG A 24 29.81 15.92 11.05
C ARG A 24 30.90 14.91 11.36
N ARG A 25 31.60 15.13 12.47
CA ARG A 25 32.53 14.17 13.06
C ARG A 25 32.02 13.86 14.46
N ASN A 26 31.47 12.66 14.63
CA ASN A 26 31.10 12.20 15.97
C ASN A 26 32.39 12.02 16.77
N LYS A 27 32.48 12.69 17.93
CA LYS A 27 33.53 12.43 18.91
C LYS A 27 33.19 11.11 19.57
N ILE A 28 34.10 10.14 19.47
CA ILE A 28 33.96 8.88 20.20
C ILE A 28 34.31 9.15 21.65
N ASN A 29 33.47 8.68 22.58
CA ASN A 29 33.78 8.74 24.00
C ASN A 29 34.87 7.69 24.30
N PRO A 30 36.05 8.10 24.82
CA PRO A 30 37.14 7.18 25.12
C PRO A 30 36.78 6.03 26.07
N ASP A 31 35.86 6.26 27.02
CA ASP A 31 35.44 5.24 27.97
C ASP A 31 34.62 4.13 27.28
N ILE A 32 33.77 4.51 26.32
CA ILE A 32 33.01 3.54 25.50
C ILE A 32 33.97 2.71 24.66
N GLU A 33 34.97 3.34 24.05
CA GLU A 33 35.98 2.67 23.24
C GLU A 33 36.79 1.66 24.07
N LYS A 34 37.23 2.03 25.27
CA LYS A 34 37.91 1.13 26.20
C LYS A 34 37.02 -0.06 26.60
N ASN A 35 35.74 0.18 26.87
CA ASN A 35 34.80 -0.87 27.20
C ASN A 35 34.62 -1.86 26.04
N ILE A 36 34.50 -1.36 24.81
CA ILE A 36 34.42 -2.19 23.59
C ILE A 36 35.67 -3.04 23.43
N LEU A 37 36.87 -2.44 23.52
CA LEU A 37 38.14 -3.16 23.43
C LEU A 37 38.23 -4.28 24.48
N SER A 38 37.83 -3.99 25.73
CA SER A 38 37.81 -4.99 26.81
C SER A 38 36.80 -6.12 26.59
N SER A 39 35.69 -5.83 25.90
CA SER A 39 34.68 -6.83 25.58
C SER A 39 35.17 -7.74 24.46
N LEU A 40 35.71 -7.15 23.40
CA LEU A 40 36.25 -7.88 22.25
C LEU A 40 37.46 -8.74 22.64
N SER A 41 38.30 -8.29 23.57
CA SER A 41 39.42 -9.10 24.08
C SER A 41 38.96 -10.34 24.84
N LYS A 42 37.79 -10.31 25.52
CA LYS A 42 37.23 -11.49 26.20
C LYS A 42 36.80 -12.59 25.23
N PHE A 43 36.54 -12.24 23.97
CA PHE A 43 36.13 -13.16 22.92
C PHE A 43 37.27 -13.46 21.93
N ASP A 44 38.52 -13.08 22.25
CA ASP A 44 39.70 -13.21 21.38
C ASP A 44 39.52 -12.58 19.98
N LEU A 45 38.66 -11.55 19.87
CA LEU A 45 38.35 -10.86 18.61
C LEU A 45 39.35 -9.73 18.30
N ILE A 46 40.20 -9.37 19.27
CA ILE A 46 41.31 -8.43 19.07
C ILE A 46 42.59 -9.18 19.37
N ASP A 47 43.31 -9.52 18.31
CA ASP A 47 44.69 -9.95 18.38
C ASP A 47 45.52 -8.83 17.75
N GLU A 48 46.29 -8.10 18.58
CA GLU A 48 47.13 -6.98 18.14
C GLU A 48 48.07 -7.37 16.99
N LYS A 49 48.45 -8.66 16.91
CA LYS A 49 49.27 -9.21 15.81
C LYS A 49 48.48 -9.42 14.52
N LYS A 50 47.17 -9.75 14.58
CA LYS A 50 46.29 -9.90 13.40
C LYS A 50 45.75 -8.57 12.89
N LEU A 51 45.61 -7.57 13.76
CA LEU A 51 45.16 -6.22 13.39
C LEU A 51 46.16 -5.56 12.43
N ALA A 52 47.46 -5.78 12.64
CA ALA A 52 48.52 -5.31 11.75
C ALA A 52 48.56 -6.07 10.40
N SER A 53 48.29 -7.39 10.40
CA SER A 53 48.32 -8.22 9.18
C SER A 53 47.09 -8.02 8.28
N ASN A 54 45.91 -7.75 8.84
CA ASN A 54 44.68 -7.50 8.07
C ASN A 54 44.66 -6.15 7.35
N VAL A 55 45.51 -5.21 7.76
CA VAL A 55 45.67 -3.90 7.11
C VAL A 55 46.54 -4.01 5.85
N GLN A 56 47.40 -5.02 5.73
CA GLN A 56 48.27 -5.23 4.57
C GLN A 56 47.61 -5.99 3.42
N SER A 57 46.54 -6.76 3.66
CA SER A 57 45.95 -7.67 2.66
C SER A 57 44.78 -7.10 1.86
N THR A 58 44.31 -5.87 2.13
CA THR A 58 43.36 -5.19 1.24
C THR A 58 44.08 -4.10 0.47
N SER A 59 44.52 -4.49 -0.73
CA SER A 59 45.08 -3.66 -1.79
C SER A 59 44.68 -2.18 -1.72
N THR A 60 45.73 -1.38 -1.72
CA THR A 60 45.75 0.03 -2.08
C THR A 60 45.10 0.25 -3.44
N ASN A 61 44.41 1.39 -3.60
CA ASN A 61 43.65 1.85 -4.78
C ASN A 61 42.25 1.23 -4.85
N THR A 62 41.13 1.97 -4.78
CA THR A 62 40.72 3.01 -5.75
C THR A 62 39.64 3.97 -5.23
N LEU A 63 39.36 4.02 -3.92
CA LEU A 63 38.30 4.89 -3.36
C LEU A 63 38.69 6.38 -3.22
N GLU A 64 39.95 6.72 -3.46
CA GLU A 64 40.43 8.11 -3.37
C GLU A 64 39.99 8.99 -4.55
N GLU A 65 39.49 8.38 -5.62
CA GLU A 65 39.02 9.03 -6.86
C GLU A 65 37.51 8.89 -7.07
N LEU A 66 36.75 8.44 -6.07
CA LEU A 66 35.30 8.33 -6.23
C LEU A 66 34.64 9.71 -6.22
N GLU A 67 34.44 10.27 -7.41
CA GLU A 67 33.62 11.45 -7.60
C GLU A 67 32.15 11.09 -7.40
N LEU A 68 31.59 11.51 -6.26
CA LEU A 68 30.17 11.35 -5.99
C LEU A 68 29.34 12.42 -6.69
N PRO A 69 28.12 12.07 -7.16
CA PRO A 69 27.18 13.06 -7.64
C PRO A 69 26.83 14.06 -6.54
N LYS A 70 26.40 15.25 -6.96
CA LYS A 70 25.92 16.30 -6.04
C LYS A 70 24.75 15.78 -5.21
N ILE A 71 24.90 15.83 -3.89
CA ILE A 71 23.80 15.54 -2.96
C ILE A 71 22.92 16.79 -2.80
N ALA A 72 21.63 16.56 -2.58
CA ALA A 72 20.66 17.59 -2.25
C ALA A 72 20.70 17.84 -0.74
N GLY A 73 21.13 19.03 -0.30
CA GLY A 73 21.29 19.33 1.12
C GLY A 73 22.71 19.12 1.65
N ARG A 74 22.86 19.10 2.98
CA ARG A 74 24.17 19.18 3.66
C ARG A 74 24.75 17.83 4.03
N ASN A 75 23.95 16.77 4.02
CA ASN A 75 24.34 15.40 4.36
C ASN A 75 23.39 14.41 3.68
N ILE A 76 23.68 13.12 3.81
CA ILE A 76 22.92 12.03 3.19
C ILE A 76 21.49 11.93 3.72
N ASP A 77 21.26 12.27 4.99
CA ASP A 77 19.92 12.23 5.59
C ASP A 77 19.02 13.30 4.93
N GLU A 78 19.52 14.54 4.82
CA GLU A 78 18.84 15.63 4.10
C GLU A 78 18.62 15.29 2.62
N HIS A 79 19.58 14.60 1.99
CA HIS A 79 19.46 14.16 0.61
C HIS A 79 18.34 13.14 0.40
N ILE A 80 18.26 12.13 1.27
CA ILE A 80 17.21 11.12 1.22
C ILE A 80 15.85 11.78 1.43
N HIS A 81 15.72 12.67 2.42
CA HIS A 81 14.48 13.43 2.65
C HIS A 81 14.10 14.29 1.44
N SER A 82 15.05 15.03 0.87
CA SER A 82 14.80 15.87 -0.31
C SER A 82 14.34 15.05 -1.53
N ILE A 83 14.99 13.91 -1.82
CA ILE A 83 14.56 13.04 -2.92
C ILE A 83 13.19 12.45 -2.64
N ALA A 84 12.95 11.99 -1.41
CA ALA A 84 11.66 11.45 -1.02
C ALA A 84 10.56 12.50 -1.24
N ASP A 85 10.76 13.72 -0.74
CA ASP A 85 9.83 14.84 -0.91
C ASP A 85 9.58 15.14 -2.39
N ASP A 86 10.61 15.26 -3.22
CA ASP A 86 10.47 15.52 -4.66
C ASP A 86 9.63 14.45 -5.37
N GLN A 87 9.78 13.19 -4.96
CA GLN A 87 9.03 12.06 -5.51
C GLN A 87 7.58 12.05 -5.02
N ILE A 88 7.34 12.23 -3.72
CA ILE A 88 6.04 11.92 -3.11
C ILE A 88 5.16 13.14 -2.83
N ASN A 89 5.72 14.35 -2.72
CA ASN A 89 5.02 15.54 -2.22
C ASN A 89 3.72 15.86 -2.96
N THR A 90 3.71 15.72 -4.30
CA THR A 90 2.47 15.92 -5.08
C THR A 90 1.38 14.92 -4.68
N TYR A 91 1.72 13.65 -4.49
CA TYR A 91 0.74 12.63 -4.08
C TYR A 91 0.30 12.84 -2.64
N LEU A 92 1.21 13.22 -1.73
CA LEU A 92 0.85 13.59 -0.35
C LEU A 92 -0.14 14.75 -0.33
N ARG A 93 0.06 15.76 -1.18
CA ARG A 93 -0.90 16.86 -1.32
C ARG A 93 -2.28 16.35 -1.78
N TYR A 94 -2.34 15.46 -2.76
CA TYR A 94 -3.60 14.88 -3.22
C TYR A 94 -4.29 14.06 -2.12
N LEU A 95 -3.55 13.22 -1.39
CA LEU A 95 -4.08 12.45 -0.27
C LEU A 95 -4.61 13.35 0.85
N ASN A 96 -3.86 14.40 1.21
CA ASN A 96 -4.28 15.36 2.23
C ASN A 96 -5.53 16.14 1.81
N LEU A 97 -5.64 16.51 0.53
CA LEU A 97 -6.86 17.17 0.03
C LEU A 97 -8.05 16.19 0.05
N PHE A 98 -7.84 14.96 -0.40
CA PHE A 98 -8.87 13.93 -0.43
C PHE A 98 -9.39 13.58 0.98
N SER A 99 -8.50 13.38 1.95
CA SER A 99 -8.86 12.98 3.32
C SER A 99 -9.60 14.06 4.12
N ASN A 100 -9.43 15.33 3.75
CA ASN A 100 -10.08 16.46 4.41
C ASN A 100 -11.39 16.91 3.73
N GLN A 101 -11.78 16.29 2.62
CA GLN A 101 -12.99 16.64 1.89
C GLN A 101 -14.16 15.75 2.28
N ARG A 102 -15.38 16.30 2.18
CA ARG A 102 -16.60 15.49 2.32
C ARG A 102 -16.76 14.61 1.09
N ILE A 103 -17.07 13.36 1.35
CA ILE A 103 -17.37 12.38 0.30
C ILE A 103 -18.73 12.72 -0.34
N PRO A 104 -18.87 12.68 -1.67
CA PRO A 104 -20.15 12.87 -2.33
C PRO A 104 -21.17 11.78 -1.91
N PRO A 105 -22.48 12.09 -1.85
CA PRO A 105 -23.48 11.10 -1.56
C PRO A 105 -23.46 9.98 -2.61
N ILE A 106 -23.74 8.75 -2.17
CA ILE A 106 -23.86 7.60 -3.09
C ILE A 106 -25.01 7.86 -4.09
N PRO A 107 -24.86 7.52 -5.38
CA PRO A 107 -25.94 7.61 -6.35
C PRO A 107 -27.13 6.73 -5.94
N SER A 108 -28.35 7.17 -6.26
CA SER A 108 -29.56 6.39 -5.97
C SER A 108 -29.70 5.13 -6.83
N SER A 109 -29.03 5.12 -7.99
CA SER A 109 -29.01 3.99 -8.92
C SER A 109 -27.80 4.10 -9.83
N PHE A 110 -27.20 2.97 -10.16
CA PHE A 110 -26.08 2.90 -11.10
C PHE A 110 -26.56 2.57 -12.52
N LYS A 111 -25.90 3.12 -13.54
CA LYS A 111 -26.22 2.95 -14.95
C LYS A 111 -25.56 1.69 -15.51
N PHE A 112 -26.38 0.80 -16.05
CA PHE A 112 -25.94 -0.40 -16.76
C PHE A 112 -25.54 -0.06 -18.21
N GLU A 113 -24.40 0.61 -18.36
CA GLU A 113 -23.84 1.05 -19.64
C GLU A 113 -22.35 0.68 -19.71
N PRO A 114 -21.82 0.32 -20.89
CA PRO A 114 -20.42 -0.10 -21.02
C PRO A 114 -19.46 1.07 -20.78
N GLY A 115 -18.35 0.81 -20.10
CA GLY A 115 -17.35 1.83 -19.79
C GLY A 115 -17.69 2.63 -18.53
N TRP A 116 -17.07 3.79 -18.35
CA TRP A 116 -17.21 4.61 -17.14
C TRP A 116 -18.38 5.58 -17.24
N THR A 117 -19.23 5.56 -16.21
CA THR A 117 -20.25 6.56 -15.96
C THR A 117 -19.84 7.43 -14.76
N ARG A 118 -19.83 8.75 -14.92
CA ARG A 118 -19.69 9.74 -13.85
C ARG A 118 -21.05 10.14 -13.30
N TYR A 119 -21.19 10.23 -11.98
CA TYR A 119 -22.40 10.71 -11.30
C TYR A 119 -22.14 12.07 -10.66
N ASP A 120 -22.80 13.11 -11.19
CA ASP A 120 -22.68 14.45 -10.64
C ASP A 120 -23.52 14.61 -9.36
N PRO A 121 -22.91 14.83 -8.18
CA PRO A 121 -23.65 14.88 -6.92
C PRO A 121 -24.48 16.16 -6.76
N VAL A 122 -24.23 17.20 -7.56
CA VAL A 122 -24.94 18.48 -7.47
C VAL A 122 -26.17 18.47 -8.37
N THR A 123 -26.02 18.03 -9.62
CA THR A 123 -27.14 18.05 -10.59
C THR A 123 -27.89 16.73 -10.66
N GLY A 124 -27.34 15.64 -10.10
CA GLY A 124 -27.86 14.28 -10.25
C GLY A 124 -27.75 13.72 -11.67
N LYS A 125 -26.99 14.39 -12.55
CA LYS A 125 -26.83 13.96 -13.95
C LYS A 125 -25.73 12.93 -14.08
N THR A 126 -25.91 11.98 -14.99
CA THR A 126 -24.90 11.00 -15.36
C THR A 126 -24.26 11.37 -16.70
N SER A 127 -22.98 11.10 -16.85
CA SER A 127 -22.26 11.29 -18.12
C SER A 127 -21.25 10.19 -18.35
N GLN A 128 -21.21 9.64 -19.57
CA GLN A 128 -20.16 8.73 -20.01
C GLN A 128 -18.81 9.44 -20.10
N VAL A 129 -17.77 8.81 -19.60
CA VAL A 129 -16.38 9.31 -19.62
C VAL A 129 -15.43 8.18 -20.01
N GLU A 130 -14.27 8.52 -20.55
CA GLU A 130 -13.26 7.50 -20.91
C GLU A 130 -12.58 6.91 -19.66
N TYR A 131 -12.36 7.75 -18.65
CA TYR A 131 -11.83 7.40 -17.33
C TYR A 131 -12.15 8.54 -16.35
N PRO A 132 -12.14 8.29 -15.02
CA PRO A 132 -12.36 9.34 -14.03
C PRO A 132 -11.29 10.44 -14.13
N ASP A 133 -11.66 11.72 -14.02
CA ASP A 133 -10.72 12.83 -14.24
C ASP A 133 -10.00 13.27 -12.96
N GLU A 134 -10.30 12.73 -11.77
CA GLU A 134 -9.68 13.23 -10.54
C GLU A 134 -8.27 12.68 -10.28
N ASP A 135 -7.48 13.49 -9.55
CA ASP A 135 -6.09 13.18 -9.21
C ASP A 135 -5.95 12.18 -8.04
N ALA A 136 -7.00 12.04 -7.21
CA ALA A 136 -7.09 11.05 -6.13
C ALA A 136 -8.43 10.32 -6.20
N LEU A 137 -8.37 8.99 -6.16
CA LEU A 137 -9.52 8.11 -6.30
C LEU A 137 -9.40 6.94 -5.33
N VAL A 138 -10.50 6.54 -4.69
CA VAL A 138 -10.65 5.19 -4.14
C VAL A 138 -11.19 4.30 -5.25
N LEU A 139 -10.67 3.08 -5.39
CA LEU A 139 -11.06 2.12 -6.42
C LEU A 139 -11.33 0.75 -5.78
N ASP A 140 -12.38 0.10 -6.25
CA ASP A 140 -12.66 -1.33 -6.02
C ASP A 140 -13.09 -1.99 -7.34
N VAL A 141 -12.71 -3.24 -7.56
CA VAL A 141 -13.00 -3.99 -8.78
C VAL A 141 -13.66 -5.32 -8.45
N GLU A 142 -14.83 -5.55 -9.04
CA GLU A 142 -15.57 -6.80 -8.91
C GLU A 142 -15.34 -7.70 -10.14
N CYS A 143 -14.98 -8.94 -9.84
CA CYS A 143 -14.54 -9.93 -10.84
C CYS A 143 -15.32 -11.24 -10.71
N LEU A 144 -15.69 -11.82 -11.85
CA LEU A 144 -16.27 -13.17 -11.89
C LEU A 144 -15.18 -14.24 -11.76
N VAL A 145 -15.09 -14.87 -10.58
CA VAL A 145 -14.04 -15.87 -10.26
C VAL A 145 -14.14 -17.10 -11.17
N LYS A 146 -15.36 -17.61 -11.39
CA LYS A 146 -15.63 -18.73 -12.32
C LYS A 146 -15.14 -18.48 -13.75
N TYR A 147 -15.01 -17.22 -14.14
CA TYR A 147 -14.65 -16.79 -15.48
C TYR A 147 -13.23 -16.21 -15.51
N GLN A 148 -12.28 -16.89 -14.85
CA GLN A 148 -10.87 -16.50 -14.77
C GLN A 148 -10.63 -15.11 -14.14
N ASN A 149 -11.41 -14.77 -13.11
CA ASN A 149 -11.37 -13.45 -12.48
C ASN A 149 -11.60 -12.30 -13.47
N MET A 150 -12.51 -12.48 -14.43
CA MET A 150 -12.83 -11.45 -15.41
C MET A 150 -13.45 -10.22 -14.72
N PRO A 151 -12.89 -9.01 -14.90
CA PRO A 151 -13.46 -7.80 -14.34
C PRO A 151 -14.79 -7.50 -15.03
N VAL A 152 -15.82 -7.29 -14.23
CA VAL A 152 -17.18 -7.07 -14.72
C VAL A 152 -17.73 -5.71 -14.30
N MET A 153 -17.36 -5.26 -13.10
CA MET A 153 -17.76 -3.99 -12.53
C MET A 153 -16.58 -3.36 -11.80
N ALA A 154 -16.55 -2.05 -11.75
CA ALA A 154 -15.64 -1.33 -10.86
C ALA A 154 -16.29 -0.06 -10.35
N THR A 155 -15.97 0.27 -9.11
CA THR A 155 -16.40 1.51 -8.47
C THR A 155 -15.20 2.41 -8.26
N ALA A 156 -15.33 3.68 -8.61
CA ALA A 156 -14.36 4.69 -8.21
C ALA A 156 -15.02 5.86 -7.51
N LEU A 157 -14.41 6.31 -6.43
CA LEU A 157 -14.86 7.42 -5.62
C LEU A 157 -13.80 8.50 -5.56
N SER A 158 -14.16 9.69 -6.02
CA SER A 158 -13.37 10.91 -5.84
C SER A 158 -14.02 11.81 -4.80
N SER A 159 -13.35 12.91 -4.43
CA SER A 159 -13.97 13.95 -3.63
C SER A 159 -15.04 14.77 -4.37
N ARG A 160 -15.23 14.54 -5.68
CA ARG A 160 -16.12 15.33 -6.54
C ARG A 160 -17.31 14.54 -7.08
N ALA A 161 -17.17 13.23 -7.25
CA ALA A 161 -18.16 12.38 -7.90
C ALA A 161 -17.90 10.90 -7.60
N TRP A 162 -18.96 10.11 -7.69
CA TRP A 162 -18.90 8.66 -7.86
C TRP A 162 -18.74 8.31 -9.34
N TYR A 163 -18.17 7.15 -9.58
CA TYR A 163 -17.99 6.56 -10.89
C TYR A 163 -18.30 5.07 -10.83
N SER A 164 -18.95 4.56 -11.87
CA SER A 164 -19.15 3.13 -12.07
C SER A 164 -18.63 2.74 -13.44
N TRP A 165 -17.92 1.63 -13.52
CA TRP A 165 -17.51 1.00 -14.75
C TRP A 165 -18.26 -0.32 -14.93
N CYS A 166 -18.73 -0.60 -16.14
CA CYS A 166 -19.23 -1.93 -16.50
C CYS A 166 -18.50 -2.46 -17.72
N SER A 167 -18.12 -3.73 -17.67
CA SER A 167 -17.45 -4.36 -18.79
C SER A 167 -18.42 -4.56 -19.95
N GLU A 168 -17.91 -4.37 -21.17
CA GLU A 168 -18.71 -4.59 -22.38
C GLU A 168 -19.22 -6.04 -22.48
N ARG A 169 -18.44 -7.00 -21.95
CA ARG A 169 -18.83 -8.41 -21.86
C ARG A 169 -20.03 -8.64 -20.95
N LEU A 170 -20.08 -7.97 -19.79
CA LEU A 170 -21.24 -8.04 -18.90
C LEU A 170 -22.49 -7.51 -19.59
N ILE A 171 -22.40 -6.33 -20.22
CA ILE A 171 -23.53 -5.72 -20.94
C ILE A 171 -24.04 -6.61 -22.08
N LYS A 172 -23.13 -7.23 -22.84
CA LYS A 172 -23.47 -8.09 -23.98
C LYS A 172 -23.75 -9.55 -23.60
N ASN A 173 -23.56 -9.90 -22.33
CA ASN A 173 -23.53 -11.28 -21.84
C ASN A 173 -22.64 -12.21 -22.70
N ASP A 174 -21.41 -11.77 -23.01
CA ASP A 174 -20.46 -12.50 -23.86
C ASP A 174 -19.31 -13.13 -23.06
N PHE A 175 -19.60 -14.29 -22.47
CA PHE A 175 -18.68 -15.08 -21.64
C PHE A 175 -18.38 -16.48 -22.20
N LYS A 176 -18.93 -16.84 -23.36
CA LYS A 176 -18.91 -18.24 -23.88
C LYS A 176 -17.51 -18.73 -24.30
N TYR A 177 -16.55 -17.83 -24.54
CA TYR A 177 -15.21 -18.17 -25.02
C TYR A 177 -14.08 -17.38 -24.34
N VAL A 178 -14.17 -17.20 -23.02
CA VAL A 178 -13.10 -16.56 -22.24
C VAL A 178 -11.92 -17.53 -22.12
N LYS A 179 -10.86 -17.31 -22.92
CA LYS A 179 -9.61 -18.08 -22.80
C LYS A 179 -8.59 -17.41 -21.89
N ASN A 180 -8.38 -16.11 -22.06
CA ASN A 180 -7.45 -15.28 -21.30
C ASN A 180 -7.92 -13.82 -21.38
N LEU A 181 -7.68 -13.04 -20.32
CA LEU A 181 -7.89 -11.59 -20.34
C LEU A 181 -7.11 -10.93 -21.47
N GLN A 182 -7.78 -10.09 -22.24
CA GLN A 182 -7.19 -9.19 -23.25
C GLN A 182 -7.11 -7.76 -22.69
N LEU A 183 -6.26 -6.92 -23.29
CA LEU A 183 -6.18 -5.50 -22.92
C LEU A 183 -7.51 -4.75 -23.10
N SER A 184 -8.39 -5.20 -24.00
CA SER A 184 -9.74 -4.64 -24.18
C SER A 184 -10.69 -4.97 -23.04
N ASP A 185 -10.40 -6.03 -22.28
CA ASP A 185 -11.20 -6.45 -21.13
C ASP A 185 -10.81 -5.67 -19.85
N LEU A 186 -9.71 -4.91 -19.89
CA LEU A 186 -9.17 -4.16 -18.75
C LEU A 186 -9.77 -2.77 -18.61
N ILE A 187 -9.77 -2.27 -17.38
CA ILE A 187 -10.40 -1.01 -16.99
C ILE A 187 -9.46 0.16 -17.33
N PRO A 188 -9.89 1.12 -18.17
CA PRO A 188 -9.09 2.31 -18.43
C PRO A 188 -9.14 3.25 -17.23
N LEU A 189 -7.99 3.67 -16.70
CA LEU A 189 -7.93 4.72 -15.66
C LEU A 189 -7.04 5.90 -16.04
N GLU A 190 -6.32 5.84 -17.15
CA GLU A 190 -5.43 6.90 -17.61
C GLU A 190 -5.63 7.17 -19.10
N SER A 191 -5.16 8.33 -19.56
CA SER A 191 -5.15 8.68 -20.99
C SER A 191 -4.38 7.65 -21.81
N GLU A 192 -4.82 7.42 -23.05
CA GLU A 192 -4.05 6.68 -24.07
C GLU A 192 -2.82 7.47 -24.56
N GLU A 193 -2.73 8.76 -24.27
CA GLU A 193 -1.58 9.59 -24.63
C GLU A 193 -0.39 9.42 -23.67
N LYS A 194 0.75 9.01 -24.23
CA LYS A 194 1.99 8.74 -23.49
C LYS A 194 2.53 9.95 -22.73
N TYR A 195 2.46 11.14 -23.32
CA TYR A 195 2.98 12.35 -22.69
C TYR A 195 2.18 12.71 -21.45
N GLU A 196 0.85 12.67 -21.54
CA GLU A 196 -0.06 12.94 -20.43
C GLU A 196 0.12 11.94 -19.29
N ARG A 197 0.18 10.63 -19.57
CA ARG A 197 0.44 9.60 -18.53
C ARG A 197 1.73 9.82 -17.75
N LYS A 198 2.78 10.33 -18.39
CA LYS A 198 4.08 10.58 -17.74
C LYS A 198 4.10 11.84 -16.91
N LYS A 199 3.28 12.83 -17.28
CA LYS A 199 3.28 14.16 -16.67
C LYS A 199 2.27 14.27 -15.54
N ARG A 200 1.07 13.73 -15.73
CA ARG A 200 -0.05 13.86 -14.80
C ARG A 200 0.09 12.86 -13.66
N LYS A 201 0.51 13.35 -12.48
CA LYS A 201 0.58 12.55 -11.26
C LYS A 201 -0.84 12.27 -10.75
N ARG A 202 -1.13 11.01 -10.41
CA ARG A 202 -2.42 10.57 -9.86
C ARG A 202 -2.21 9.50 -8.81
N ILE A 203 -3.11 9.40 -7.84
CA ILE A 203 -3.07 8.38 -6.79
C ILE A 203 -4.38 7.62 -6.71
N VAL A 204 -4.28 6.29 -6.75
CA VAL A 204 -5.39 5.38 -6.54
C VAL A 204 -5.24 4.72 -5.18
N ILE A 205 -6.29 4.75 -4.39
CA ILE A 205 -6.35 4.20 -3.04
C ILE A 205 -7.25 2.96 -3.12
N GLY A 206 -6.83 1.86 -2.49
CA GLY A 206 -7.67 0.66 -2.42
C GLY A 206 -7.29 -0.17 -1.21
N HIS A 207 -8.02 -1.25 -0.98
CA HIS A 207 -7.73 -2.19 0.09
C HIS A 207 -7.30 -3.53 -0.51
N ASN A 208 -6.03 -3.89 -0.31
CA ASN A 208 -5.34 -4.88 -1.15
C ASN A 208 -5.32 -4.45 -2.63
N VAL A 209 -5.03 -3.17 -2.87
CA VAL A 209 -5.14 -2.50 -4.18
C VAL A 209 -4.30 -3.16 -5.29
N GLY A 210 -3.34 -4.02 -4.94
CA GLY A 210 -2.59 -4.81 -5.91
C GLY A 210 -3.49 -5.73 -6.76
N PHE A 211 -4.59 -6.21 -6.19
CA PHE A 211 -5.61 -6.98 -6.93
C PHE A 211 -6.30 -6.10 -7.97
N ASP A 212 -6.90 -4.99 -7.56
CA ASP A 212 -7.61 -4.04 -8.43
C ASP A 212 -6.69 -3.45 -9.51
N ARG A 213 -5.45 -3.12 -9.12
CA ARG A 213 -4.40 -2.63 -10.02
C ARG A 213 -4.13 -3.59 -11.16
N SER A 214 -4.25 -4.90 -10.95
CA SER A 214 -4.05 -5.90 -12.01
C SER A 214 -5.13 -5.87 -13.08
N PHE A 215 -6.24 -5.15 -12.87
CA PHE A 215 -7.28 -4.97 -13.86
C PHE A 215 -7.20 -3.63 -14.58
N ILE A 216 -6.17 -2.80 -14.30
CA ILE A 216 -6.02 -1.47 -14.90
C ILE A 216 -5.23 -1.55 -16.20
N LYS A 217 -5.88 -1.17 -17.30
CA LYS A 217 -5.38 -1.30 -18.67
C LYS A 217 -3.99 -0.71 -18.87
N GLN A 218 -3.79 0.55 -18.45
CA GLN A 218 -2.54 1.27 -18.70
C GLN A 218 -1.36 0.78 -17.85
N GLN A 219 -1.60 -0.02 -16.81
CA GLN A 219 -0.54 -0.61 -15.99
C GLN A 219 0.22 -1.76 -16.69
N TYR A 220 -0.30 -2.22 -17.83
CA TYR A 220 0.35 -3.22 -18.69
C TYR A 220 1.16 -2.60 -19.84
N TYR A 221 1.19 -1.27 -19.95
CA TYR A 221 2.03 -0.60 -20.95
C TYR A 221 3.50 -0.64 -20.54
N LEU A 222 4.38 -0.79 -21.54
CA LEU A 222 5.84 -0.85 -21.31
C LEU A 222 6.35 0.44 -20.67
N GLU A 223 5.80 1.58 -21.06
CA GLU A 223 6.16 2.86 -20.46
C GLU A 223 5.42 3.13 -19.17
N LYS A 224 6.20 3.39 -18.12
CA LYS A 224 5.69 3.77 -16.80
C LYS A 224 4.89 5.08 -16.85
N SER A 225 3.75 5.10 -16.15
CA SER A 225 2.98 6.31 -15.86
C SER A 225 3.39 6.97 -14.54
N ALA A 226 2.89 8.19 -14.34
CA ALA A 226 2.96 8.93 -13.10
C ALA A 226 1.82 8.58 -12.14
N MET A 227 1.01 7.55 -12.42
CA MET A 227 0.06 7.03 -11.45
C MET A 227 0.77 6.24 -10.34
N ARG A 228 0.30 6.39 -9.10
CA ARG A 228 0.74 5.61 -7.94
C ARG A 228 -0.47 5.01 -7.24
N PHE A 229 -0.21 3.96 -6.46
CA PHE A 229 -1.23 3.23 -5.73
C PHE A 229 -0.88 3.25 -4.24
N LEU A 230 -1.87 3.53 -3.41
CA LEU A 230 -1.77 3.46 -1.96
C LEU A 230 -2.65 2.32 -1.46
N ASP A 231 -2.00 1.32 -0.86
CA ASP A 231 -2.70 0.18 -0.29
C ASP A 231 -3.03 0.42 1.18
N THR A 232 -4.32 0.53 1.48
CA THR A 232 -4.81 0.70 2.86
C THR A 232 -4.58 -0.55 3.71
N MET A 233 -4.52 -1.75 3.10
CA MET A 233 -4.17 -2.97 3.82
C MET A 233 -2.70 -2.93 4.29
N SER A 234 -1.77 -2.61 3.40
CA SER A 234 -0.35 -2.44 3.75
C SER A 234 -0.12 -1.34 4.78
N MET A 235 -0.85 -0.20 4.66
CA MET A 235 -0.79 0.87 5.66
C MET A 235 -1.28 0.39 7.03
N HIS A 236 -2.40 -0.35 7.07
CA HIS A 236 -2.87 -0.95 8.31
C HIS A 236 -1.85 -1.93 8.89
N ILE A 237 -1.26 -2.82 8.08
CA ILE A 237 -0.25 -3.78 8.54
C ILE A 237 0.94 -3.06 9.18
N ALA A 238 1.40 -1.96 8.59
CA ALA A 238 2.53 -1.18 9.10
C ALA A 238 2.23 -0.47 10.44
N CYS A 239 0.98 -0.08 10.69
CA CYS A 239 0.61 0.71 11.88
C CYS A 239 -0.03 -0.12 13.01
N SER A 240 -0.89 -1.07 12.67
CA SER A 240 -1.77 -1.78 13.62
C SER A 240 -2.06 -3.22 13.19
N GLY A 241 -1.21 -3.79 12.34
CA GLY A 241 -1.28 -5.18 11.96
C GLY A 241 -0.68 -6.11 13.01
N PHE A 242 -1.02 -7.38 12.91
CA PHE A 242 -0.52 -8.45 13.76
C PHE A 242 0.53 -9.32 13.05
N THR A 243 1.48 -9.86 13.81
CA THR A 243 2.35 -10.95 13.32
C THR A 243 1.54 -12.20 13.01
N HIS A 244 2.17 -13.22 12.40
CA HIS A 244 1.48 -14.46 12.09
C HIS A 244 0.87 -15.10 13.36
N GLU A 245 1.67 -15.27 14.40
CA GLU A 245 1.28 -15.91 15.66
C GLU A 245 0.18 -15.11 16.37
N GLN A 246 0.28 -13.77 16.30
CA GLN A 246 -0.74 -12.88 16.86
C GLN A 246 -2.07 -13.00 16.11
N ARG A 247 -2.06 -13.12 14.77
CA ARG A 247 -3.29 -13.30 13.99
C ARG A 247 -4.00 -14.60 14.36
N ASP A 248 -3.26 -15.70 14.52
CA ASP A 248 -3.83 -16.98 14.94
C ASP A 248 -4.47 -16.88 16.33
N ALA A 249 -3.81 -16.20 17.27
CA ALA A 249 -4.35 -15.97 18.60
C ALA A 249 -5.62 -15.09 18.56
N VAL A 250 -5.63 -14.00 17.79
CA VAL A 250 -6.80 -13.13 17.63
C VAL A 250 -7.96 -13.87 16.97
N PHE A 251 -7.69 -14.69 15.96
CA PHE A 251 -8.71 -15.51 15.32
C PHE A 251 -9.41 -16.43 16.32
N ASN A 252 -8.66 -17.16 17.14
CA ASN A 252 -9.20 -18.03 18.18
C ASN A 252 -10.01 -17.24 19.21
N ILE A 253 -9.53 -16.07 19.64
CA ILE A 253 -10.27 -15.18 20.55
C ILE A 253 -11.61 -14.75 19.95
N GLN A 254 -11.63 -14.37 18.67
CA GLN A 254 -12.85 -13.95 17.96
C GLN A 254 -13.84 -15.11 17.77
N GLU A 255 -13.36 -16.33 17.52
CA GLU A 255 -14.20 -17.52 17.45
C GLU A 255 -14.82 -17.86 18.80
N GLU A 256 -14.02 -17.88 19.89
CA GLU A 256 -14.52 -18.09 21.25
C GLU A 256 -15.60 -17.06 21.63
N GLN A 257 -15.38 -15.77 21.32
CA GLN A 257 -16.36 -14.71 21.55
C GLN A 257 -17.65 -14.90 20.74
N SER A 258 -17.53 -15.33 19.48
CA SER A 258 -18.69 -15.57 18.61
C SER A 258 -19.54 -16.76 19.08
N GLN A 259 -18.92 -17.75 19.73
CA GLN A 259 -19.63 -18.87 20.35
C GLN A 259 -20.29 -18.46 21.68
N LEU A 260 -19.62 -17.66 22.50
CA LEU A 260 -20.14 -17.17 23.78
C LEU A 260 -21.33 -16.20 23.60
N ASN A 261 -21.29 -15.32 22.60
CA ASN A 261 -22.41 -14.42 22.30
C ASN A 261 -23.69 -15.14 21.83
N LYS A 262 -23.61 -16.44 21.52
CA LYS A 262 -24.78 -17.29 21.22
C LYS A 262 -25.35 -17.99 22.45
N SER A 263 -24.63 -17.96 23.57
CA SER A 263 -25.09 -18.49 24.87
C SER A 263 -25.43 -17.31 25.78
N ASP A 264 -26.71 -17.14 26.14
CA ASP A 264 -27.29 -16.00 26.86
C ASP A 264 -26.69 -15.65 28.26
N ASN A 265 -25.62 -16.30 28.69
CA ASN A 265 -24.95 -16.02 29.96
C ASN A 265 -23.70 -15.17 29.72
N GLY A 266 -23.92 -13.86 29.61
CA GLY A 266 -22.88 -12.84 29.48
C GLY A 266 -22.04 -12.71 30.75
N ASP A 267 -21.06 -13.61 30.95
CA ASP A 267 -20.05 -13.44 31.97
C ASP A 267 -18.88 -12.60 31.43
N PHE A 268 -18.88 -11.31 31.79
CA PHE A 268 -17.87 -10.29 31.45
C PHE A 268 -16.48 -10.56 32.08
N SER A 269 -16.34 -11.59 32.92
CA SER A 269 -15.13 -11.88 33.70
C SER A 269 -13.89 -12.30 32.87
N ARG A 270 -14.05 -12.60 31.57
CA ARG A 270 -12.95 -13.02 30.68
C ARG A 270 -12.22 -11.90 29.94
N ILE A 271 -12.67 -10.64 30.07
CA ILE A 271 -11.96 -9.44 29.56
C ILE A 271 -10.58 -9.27 30.23
N SER A 272 -10.33 -9.96 31.34
CA SER A 272 -9.12 -9.85 32.16
C SER A 272 -7.99 -10.84 31.82
N ARG A 273 -8.01 -11.52 30.66
CA ARG A 273 -6.85 -12.33 30.24
C ARG A 273 -5.71 -11.41 29.77
N PRO A 274 -4.46 -11.56 30.25
CA PRO A 274 -3.32 -10.74 29.81
C PRO A 274 -3.11 -10.72 28.28
N GLY A 275 -3.51 -11.79 27.59
CA GLY A 275 -3.46 -11.89 26.13
C GLY A 275 -4.57 -11.16 25.37
N PHE A 276 -5.58 -10.61 26.05
CA PHE A 276 -6.71 -9.93 25.41
C PHE A 276 -6.41 -8.45 25.14
N LEU A 277 -5.72 -7.76 26.05
CA LEU A 277 -5.53 -6.31 25.96
C LEU A 277 -4.73 -5.88 24.72
N TRP A 278 -3.69 -6.63 24.35
CA TRP A 278 -2.90 -6.32 23.15
C TRP A 278 -3.70 -6.58 21.86
N SER A 279 -4.66 -7.51 21.86
CA SER A 279 -5.52 -7.80 20.70
C SER A 279 -6.48 -6.65 20.36
N LEU A 280 -6.67 -5.70 21.28
CA LEU A 280 -7.44 -4.47 21.06
C LEU A 280 -6.62 -3.37 20.37
N MET A 281 -5.29 -3.53 20.30
CA MET A 281 -4.39 -2.51 19.73
C MET A 281 -4.26 -2.61 18.20
N GLY A 282 -4.91 -3.60 17.57
CA GLY A 282 -4.85 -3.84 16.13
C GLY A 282 -6.01 -4.67 15.62
N SER A 283 -5.96 -5.09 14.37
CA SER A 283 -6.97 -5.96 13.76
C SER A 283 -6.38 -6.95 12.76
N LEU A 284 -7.22 -7.87 12.28
CA LEU A 284 -6.89 -8.68 11.12
C LEU A 284 -6.90 -7.81 9.85
N ASN A 285 -6.26 -8.31 8.80
CA ASN A 285 -5.97 -7.52 7.60
C ASN A 285 -7.15 -7.36 6.65
N ASN A 286 -8.24 -8.12 6.81
CA ASN A 286 -9.36 -8.03 5.86
C ASN A 286 -10.14 -6.72 6.06
N LEU A 287 -10.72 -6.19 4.98
CA LEU A 287 -11.40 -4.90 4.98
C LEU A 287 -12.46 -4.78 6.08
N LYS A 288 -13.18 -5.87 6.38
CA LYS A 288 -14.22 -5.88 7.41
C LYS A 288 -13.65 -5.58 8.79
N ASP A 289 -12.57 -6.25 9.15
CA ASP A 289 -11.95 -6.09 10.47
C ASP A 289 -11.20 -4.76 10.56
N VAL A 290 -10.54 -4.33 9.48
CA VAL A 290 -9.88 -3.02 9.40
C VAL A 290 -10.89 -1.86 9.49
N HIS A 291 -12.00 -1.93 8.75
CA HIS A 291 -13.07 -0.94 8.84
C HIS A 291 -13.68 -0.91 10.24
N ARG A 292 -13.94 -2.07 10.86
CA ARG A 292 -14.44 -2.12 12.25
C ARG A 292 -13.45 -1.48 13.23
N PHE A 293 -12.15 -1.67 13.03
CA PHE A 293 -11.11 -1.14 13.90
C PHE A 293 -11.00 0.38 13.83
N TYR A 294 -10.92 0.96 12.63
CA TYR A 294 -10.76 2.41 12.46
C TYR A 294 -12.07 3.20 12.44
N CYS A 295 -13.18 2.55 12.10
CA CYS A 295 -14.50 3.17 11.95
C CYS A 295 -15.53 2.49 12.88
N ALA A 296 -15.17 2.29 14.16
CA ALA A 296 -15.99 1.56 15.13
C ALA A 296 -17.42 2.12 15.29
N ASP A 297 -17.59 3.44 15.15
CA ASP A 297 -18.89 4.12 15.23
C ASP A 297 -19.70 4.09 13.92
N SER A 298 -19.15 3.47 12.86
CA SER A 298 -19.81 3.37 11.58
C SER A 298 -21.04 2.48 11.66
N LYS A 299 -22.18 3.00 11.23
CA LYS A 299 -23.44 2.24 11.08
C LYS A 299 -23.41 1.30 9.87
N THR A 300 -22.40 1.43 9.01
CA THR A 300 -22.26 0.62 7.79
C THR A 300 -21.85 -0.79 8.15
N LYS A 301 -22.75 -1.75 7.93
CA LYS A 301 -22.44 -3.18 8.00
C LYS A 301 -22.02 -3.65 6.62
N MET A 302 -20.77 -4.05 6.47
CA MET A 302 -20.33 -4.74 5.26
C MET A 302 -21.08 -6.06 5.10
N ASN A 303 -21.90 -6.17 4.06
CA ASN A 303 -22.65 -7.38 3.76
C ASN A 303 -21.74 -8.36 2.99
N LYS A 304 -21.54 -9.56 3.54
CA LYS A 304 -20.73 -10.59 2.88
C LYS A 304 -21.49 -11.30 1.75
N GLU A 305 -22.82 -11.27 1.76
CA GLU A 305 -23.65 -12.08 0.88
C GLU A 305 -23.61 -11.61 -0.57
N THR A 306 -23.54 -10.28 -0.79
CA THR A 306 -23.47 -9.69 -2.14
C THR A 306 -22.21 -10.12 -2.89
N ARG A 307 -21.08 -10.30 -2.17
CA ARG A 307 -19.81 -10.78 -2.76
C ARG A 307 -19.88 -12.22 -3.27
N ASN A 308 -20.80 -13.03 -2.75
CA ASN A 308 -20.92 -14.43 -3.18
C ASN A 308 -21.39 -14.56 -4.64
N ILE A 309 -22.12 -13.57 -5.17
CA ILE A 309 -22.52 -13.53 -6.59
C ILE A 309 -21.27 -13.51 -7.49
N PHE A 310 -20.27 -12.72 -7.17
CA PHE A 310 -19.05 -12.62 -7.99
C PHE A 310 -18.15 -13.87 -7.87
N VAL A 311 -18.24 -14.60 -6.76
CA VAL A 311 -17.45 -15.83 -6.53
C VAL A 311 -18.12 -17.07 -7.13
N ASN A 312 -19.42 -17.25 -6.90
CA ASN A 312 -20.14 -18.49 -7.19
C ASN A 312 -21.27 -18.32 -8.22
N GLY A 313 -21.68 -17.10 -8.54
CA GLY A 313 -22.78 -16.82 -9.44
C GLY A 313 -22.40 -16.90 -10.93
N GLU A 314 -23.41 -16.76 -11.77
CA GLU A 314 -23.31 -16.66 -13.22
C GLU A 314 -23.48 -15.18 -13.67
N PRO A 315 -23.04 -14.81 -14.89
CA PRO A 315 -23.21 -13.45 -15.38
C PRO A 315 -24.66 -12.95 -15.35
N GLU A 316 -25.62 -13.85 -15.61
CA GLU A 316 -27.05 -13.55 -15.56
C GLU A 316 -27.52 -13.11 -14.17
N ASP A 317 -26.93 -13.63 -13.09
CA ASP A 317 -27.27 -13.24 -11.72
C ASP A 317 -26.94 -11.77 -11.49
N ILE A 318 -25.77 -11.32 -11.97
CA ILE A 318 -25.35 -9.91 -11.91
C ILE A 318 -26.25 -9.04 -12.79
N ILE A 319 -26.63 -9.50 -13.97
CA ILE A 319 -27.48 -8.73 -14.90
C ILE A 319 -28.88 -8.53 -14.31
N ASN A 320 -29.47 -9.59 -13.74
CA ASN A 320 -30.82 -9.56 -13.18
C ASN A 320 -30.89 -8.72 -11.90
N ASP A 321 -29.89 -8.85 -11.03
CA ASP A 321 -29.83 -8.17 -9.73
C ASP A 321 -28.82 -7.00 -9.73
N TYR A 322 -28.58 -6.38 -10.88
CA TYR A 322 -27.50 -5.40 -11.08
C TYR A 322 -27.47 -4.27 -10.05
N GLN A 323 -28.62 -3.70 -9.68
CA GLN A 323 -28.66 -2.66 -8.65
C GLN A 323 -28.27 -3.18 -7.26
N PHE A 324 -28.65 -4.42 -6.95
CA PHE A 324 -28.29 -5.07 -5.70
C PHE A 324 -26.80 -5.46 -5.68
N SER A 325 -26.22 -5.83 -6.83
CA SER A 325 -24.79 -6.15 -6.94
C SER A 325 -23.88 -5.02 -6.50
N TRP A 326 -24.30 -3.74 -6.60
CA TRP A 326 -23.52 -2.60 -6.09
C TRP A 326 -23.53 -2.47 -4.56
N SER A 327 -24.32 -3.25 -3.83
CA SER A 327 -24.31 -3.18 -2.36
C SER A 327 -23.06 -3.79 -1.72
N SER A 328 -22.16 -4.40 -2.51
CA SER A 328 -20.84 -4.85 -2.06
C SER A 328 -19.85 -3.70 -1.86
N ASP A 329 -20.04 -2.60 -2.60
CA ASP A 329 -19.08 -1.50 -2.77
C ASP A 329 -19.43 -0.28 -1.90
#